data_AF-A0A1F9WA45-F1
#
_entry.id   AF-A0A1F9WA45-F1
#
_cell.length_a   1.000
_cell.length_b   1.000
_cell.length_c   1.000
_cell.angle_alpha   90.00
_cell.angle_beta   90.00
_cell.angle_gamma   90.00
#
_symmetry.space_group_name_H-M   'P 1'
#
loop_
_entity.id
_entity.type
_entity.pdbx_description
1 polymer ?
#
loop_
_entity_poly.entity_id
_entity_poly.type
_entity_poly.pdbx_seq_one_letter_code
_entity_poly.pdbx_strand_id
1 'polypeptide(L)'
;MDTVIPRVLLPQEATVAETKTGGPASEPASSQEVYRQWDQRDEAQVVDALKGRYLDEFVYSYCRRHKWVDGKRPPECTCTDVIVGLSWLGVQEAAREYKGIHVPLEKMRKVDTEDSVEVTLEAIDTKTDSSRIGIASQSKKMKLHSGQVMDDPFCAAKAMAKAQRNAIRPLLPVTLIKAWIESHRNHGSVPVLPTEHIAPLKAANQEPKAIPTPVQKFAATPQQPSKPTSNGGYQWAPSDGQVKRIFGLAHGHNVSRDKIRELIKTICGVEDPARIASRTKYEALCNCIVTGTPF
;
A
#
# COMPACT_ATOMS: atom_id res chain seq x y z
N MET A 1 -14.55 50.89 53.74
CA MET A 1 -13.80 49.65 53.38
C MET A 1 -13.71 49.65 51.86
N ASP A 2 -12.66 50.28 51.34
CA ASP A 2 -12.48 50.44 49.90
C ASP A 2 -11.76 49.22 49.35
N THR A 3 -12.40 48.59 48.36
CA THR A 3 -11.92 47.34 47.76
C THR A 3 -10.93 47.68 46.66
N VAL A 4 -9.64 47.40 46.90
CA VAL A 4 -8.56 47.60 45.93
C VAL A 4 -8.56 46.43 44.95
N ILE A 5 -8.88 46.69 43.68
CA ILE A 5 -8.79 45.70 42.59
C ILE A 5 -7.38 45.80 41.97
N PRO A 6 -6.56 44.74 41.99
CA PRO A 6 -5.24 44.76 41.36
C PRO A 6 -5.37 44.70 39.83
N ARG A 7 -4.74 45.67 39.16
CA ARG A 7 -4.69 45.82 37.71
C ARG A 7 -3.62 44.88 37.14
N VAL A 8 -4.02 43.78 36.51
CA VAL A 8 -3.11 42.86 35.81
C VAL A 8 -2.63 43.52 34.52
N LEU A 9 -1.33 43.80 34.43
CA LEU A 9 -0.65 44.29 33.23
C LEU A 9 -0.52 43.15 32.21
N LEU A 10 -1.11 43.32 31.04
CA LEU A 10 -0.85 42.47 29.87
C LEU A 10 0.57 42.73 29.33
N PRO A 11 1.31 41.71 28.89
CA PRO A 11 2.62 41.89 28.27
C PRO A 11 2.53 42.75 27.01
N GLN A 12 3.34 43.79 26.94
CA GLN A 12 3.50 44.66 25.77
C GLN A 12 4.17 43.90 24.62
N GLU A 13 3.70 44.17 23.40
CA GLU A 13 4.28 43.71 22.14
C GLU A 13 5.76 44.13 22.05
N ALA A 14 6.65 43.14 22.00
CA ALA A 14 8.07 43.38 21.81
C ALA A 14 8.32 43.76 20.35
N THR A 15 8.83 44.98 20.18
CA THR A 15 9.33 45.58 18.96
C THR A 15 10.45 44.75 18.33
N VAL A 16 10.36 44.60 17.00
CA VAL A 16 11.33 43.92 16.14
C VAL A 16 12.63 44.71 16.11
N ALA A 17 13.70 44.13 16.66
CA ALA A 17 15.07 44.61 16.45
C ALA A 17 15.76 43.71 15.40
N GLU A 18 16.16 44.32 14.29
CA GLU A 18 16.98 43.69 13.26
C GLU A 18 18.33 43.27 13.82
N THR A 19 18.72 42.03 13.57
CA THR A 19 20.12 41.62 13.70
C THR A 19 20.46 40.70 12.52
N LYS A 20 21.19 41.26 11.56
CA LYS A 20 21.93 40.49 10.55
C LYS A 20 23.12 39.85 11.25
N THR A 21 23.18 38.52 11.29
CA THR A 21 24.44 37.74 11.26
C THR A 21 24.12 36.24 11.20
N GLY A 22 24.78 35.54 10.27
CA GLY A 22 25.02 34.09 10.33
C GLY A 22 23.81 33.18 10.27
N GLY A 23 23.38 32.81 9.06
CA GLY A 23 22.40 31.74 8.90
C GLY A 23 22.93 30.40 9.43
N PRO A 24 22.14 29.67 10.24
CA PRO A 24 22.29 28.24 10.38
C PRO A 24 21.29 27.52 9.48
N ALA A 25 21.78 26.43 8.89
CA ALA A 25 21.08 25.25 8.40
C ALA A 25 19.54 25.33 8.26
N SER A 26 19.08 25.15 7.03
CA SER A 26 17.69 24.88 6.66
C SER A 26 16.99 23.99 7.70
N GLU A 27 15.99 24.55 8.38
CA GLU A 27 14.94 23.75 9.01
C GLU A 27 14.37 22.78 7.98
N PRO A 28 14.06 21.51 8.34
CA PRO A 28 13.66 20.52 7.36
C PRO A 28 12.39 21.00 6.65
N ALA A 29 12.37 20.91 5.32
CA ALA A 29 11.15 20.94 4.52
C ALA A 29 10.07 20.12 5.25
N SER A 30 9.09 20.85 5.75
CA SER A 30 8.51 20.62 7.07
C SER A 30 7.49 19.49 7.07
N SER A 31 7.20 18.93 8.25
CA SER A 31 6.15 17.92 8.44
C SER A 31 4.86 18.18 7.67
N GLN A 32 4.52 19.45 7.40
CA GLN A 32 3.38 19.88 6.59
C GLN A 32 3.41 19.37 5.15
N GLU A 33 4.59 19.33 4.50
CA GLU A 33 4.70 18.85 3.12
C GLU A 33 4.41 17.35 3.02
N VAL A 34 4.83 16.58 4.03
CA VAL A 34 4.53 15.14 4.13
C VAL A 34 3.03 14.91 4.26
N TYR A 35 2.34 15.69 5.10
CA TYR A 35 0.88 15.59 5.24
C TYR A 35 0.15 15.98 3.95
N ARG A 36 0.63 17.02 3.24
CA ARG A 36 0.07 17.40 1.94
C ARG A 36 0.22 16.29 0.91
N GLN A 37 1.37 15.62 0.86
CA GLN A 37 1.59 14.50 -0.05
C GLN A 37 0.69 13.31 0.28
N TRP A 38 0.46 13.03 1.57
CA TRP A 38 -0.50 11.99 2.00
C TRP A 38 -1.92 12.33 1.60
N ASP A 39 -2.36 13.57 1.84
CA ASP A 39 -3.70 14.00 1.46
C ASP A 39 -3.88 13.98 -0.06
N GLN A 40 -2.87 14.35 -0.85
CA GLN A 40 -2.91 14.23 -2.30
C GLN A 40 -3.02 12.78 -2.77
N ARG A 41 -2.29 11.85 -2.15
CA ARG A 41 -2.39 10.42 -2.46
C ARG A 41 -3.76 9.86 -2.10
N ASP A 42 -4.29 10.18 -0.93
CA ASP A 42 -5.63 9.77 -0.53
C ASP A 42 -6.69 10.35 -1.47
N GLU A 43 -6.58 11.61 -1.88
CA GLU A 43 -7.48 12.18 -2.89
C GLU A 43 -7.39 11.44 -4.24
N ALA A 44 -6.19 11.07 -4.68
CA ALA A 44 -6.01 10.28 -5.89
C ALA A 44 -6.67 8.90 -5.75
N GLN A 45 -6.53 8.25 -4.60
CA GLN A 45 -7.18 6.97 -4.33
C GLN A 45 -8.71 7.07 -4.35
N VAL A 46 -9.27 8.11 -3.73
CA VAL A 46 -10.73 8.35 -3.76
C VAL A 46 -11.21 8.55 -5.19
N VAL A 47 -10.49 9.36 -5.99
CA VAL A 47 -10.86 9.60 -7.39
C VAL A 47 -10.72 8.33 -8.24
N ASP A 48 -9.68 7.53 -8.02
CA ASP A 48 -9.47 6.28 -8.75
C ASP A 48 -10.54 5.22 -8.37
N ALA A 49 -10.93 5.15 -7.10
CA ALA A 49 -12.03 4.31 -6.65
C ALA A 49 -13.38 4.75 -7.28
N LEU A 50 -13.64 6.06 -7.37
CA LEU A 50 -14.83 6.60 -8.05
C LEU A 50 -14.82 6.31 -9.55
N LYS A 51 -13.64 6.19 -10.16
CA LYS A 51 -13.47 5.77 -11.56
C LYS A 51 -13.52 4.25 -11.75
N GLY A 52 -13.72 3.48 -10.68
CA GLY A 52 -13.80 2.02 -10.72
C GLY A 52 -12.46 1.31 -10.89
N ARG A 53 -11.33 1.97 -10.57
CA ARG A 53 -10.00 1.34 -10.59
C ARG A 53 -9.75 0.64 -9.25
N TYR A 54 -9.22 -0.57 -9.32
CA TYR A 54 -8.75 -1.30 -8.13
C TYR A 54 -7.42 -0.72 -7.65
N LEU A 55 -7.33 -0.46 -6.36
CA LEU A 55 -6.13 0.05 -5.70
C LEU A 55 -5.71 -0.99 -4.66
N ASP A 56 -4.48 -1.49 -4.80
CA ASP A 56 -3.90 -2.47 -3.86
C ASP A 56 -2.97 -1.81 -2.82
N GLU A 57 -2.87 -0.47 -2.83
CA GLU A 57 -1.98 0.28 -1.94
C GLU A 57 -2.68 0.68 -0.64
N PHE A 58 -2.50 -0.14 0.39
CA PHE A 58 -3.11 0.10 1.71
C PHE A 58 -2.19 0.82 2.70
N VAL A 59 -0.89 0.84 2.45
CA VAL A 59 0.12 1.40 3.38
C VAL A 59 1.05 2.34 2.62
N TYR A 60 1.13 3.57 3.09
CA TYR A 60 2.16 4.51 2.64
C TYR A 60 3.37 4.43 3.56
N SER A 61 4.55 4.56 2.97
CA SER A 61 5.77 4.83 3.71
C SER A 61 6.48 6.03 3.13
N TYR A 62 7.09 6.83 3.98
CA TYR A 62 7.85 8.02 3.59
C TYR A 62 9.10 8.15 4.45
N CYS A 63 10.22 8.54 3.85
CA CYS A 63 11.45 8.81 4.57
C CYS A 63 11.65 10.32 4.66
N ARG A 64 11.79 10.87 5.87
CA ARG A 64 11.98 12.33 6.04
C ARG A 64 13.27 12.85 5.41
N ARG A 65 14.29 11.99 5.32
CA ARG A 65 15.65 12.37 4.88
C ARG A 65 15.91 12.14 3.39
N HIS A 66 15.25 11.15 2.79
CA HIS A 66 15.47 10.80 1.39
C HIS A 66 14.21 11.05 0.58
N LYS A 67 14.37 11.80 -0.51
CA LYS A 67 13.30 12.02 -1.48
C LYS A 67 12.97 10.70 -2.16
N TRP A 68 11.69 10.37 -2.20
CA TRP A 68 11.21 9.18 -2.89
C TRP A 68 11.35 9.39 -4.41
N VAL A 69 11.92 8.40 -5.09
CA VAL A 69 12.02 8.36 -6.55
C VAL A 69 10.95 7.37 -7.01
N ASP A 70 10.06 7.79 -7.90
CA ASP A 70 8.97 6.96 -8.47
C ASP A 70 8.04 6.31 -7.44
N GLY A 71 7.76 7.00 -6.33
CA GLY A 71 6.87 6.47 -5.30
C GLY A 71 7.40 5.22 -4.61
N LYS A 72 8.71 4.93 -4.71
CA LYS A 72 9.38 3.86 -3.97
C LYS A 72 10.53 4.42 -3.13
N ARG A 73 10.77 3.74 -2.01
CA ARG A 73 11.93 4.00 -1.16
C ARG A 73 13.19 3.70 -1.99
N PRO A 74 14.16 4.64 -2.07
CA PRO A 74 15.44 4.34 -2.69
C PRO A 74 16.07 3.11 -2.00
N PRO A 75 16.61 2.13 -2.76
CA PRO A 75 17.17 0.90 -2.20
C PRO A 75 18.34 1.16 -1.23
N GLU A 76 18.97 2.32 -1.34
CA GLU A 76 20.04 2.81 -0.47
C GLU A 76 19.56 3.48 0.84
N CYS A 77 18.26 3.75 0.96
CA CYS A 77 17.73 4.40 2.15
C CYS A 77 17.63 3.38 3.29
N THR A 78 18.57 3.39 4.23
CA THR A 78 18.56 2.59 5.47
C THR A 78 18.04 3.35 6.69
N CYS A 79 17.47 4.55 6.49
CA CYS A 79 16.98 5.39 7.59
C CYS A 79 15.96 4.66 8.47
N THR A 80 16.11 4.85 9.78
CA THR A 80 15.14 4.48 10.81
C THR A 80 13.94 5.44 10.84
N ASP A 81 14.10 6.66 10.33
CA ASP A 81 13.06 7.70 10.32
C ASP A 81 12.11 7.55 9.13
N VAL A 82 11.43 6.41 9.08
CA VAL A 82 10.35 6.16 8.11
C VAL A 82 9.02 6.40 8.80
N ILE A 83 8.26 7.36 8.29
CA ILE A 83 6.86 7.52 8.67
C ILE A 83 6.07 6.49 7.86
N VAL A 84 5.33 5.62 8.55
CA VAL A 84 4.43 4.65 7.94
C VAL A 84 3.01 4.98 8.35
N GLY A 85 2.07 4.90 7.42
CA GLY A 85 0.67 5.18 7.69
C GLY A 85 -0.25 4.39 6.79
N LEU A 86 -1.47 4.16 7.26
CA LEU A 86 -2.54 3.60 6.45
C LEU A 86 -3.04 4.66 5.46
N SER A 87 -3.29 4.22 4.23
CA SER A 87 -4.03 4.97 3.23
C SER A 87 -5.52 5.05 3.59
N TRP A 88 -6.29 5.87 2.88
CA TRP A 88 -7.75 5.88 3.02
C TRP A 88 -8.36 4.48 2.88
N LEU A 89 -7.95 3.72 1.87
CA LEU A 89 -8.43 2.36 1.65
C LEU A 89 -7.94 1.40 2.74
N GLY A 90 -6.69 1.56 3.20
CA GLY A 90 -6.14 0.76 4.30
C GLY A 90 -6.90 0.97 5.61
N VAL A 91 -7.36 2.20 5.89
CA VAL A 91 -8.22 2.47 7.06
C VAL A 91 -9.58 1.78 6.93
N GLN A 92 -10.16 1.73 5.73
CA GLN A 92 -11.45 1.06 5.50
C GLN A 92 -11.34 -0.46 5.66
N GLU A 93 -10.32 -1.08 5.06
CA GLU A 93 -10.11 -2.53 5.18
C GLU A 93 -9.71 -2.94 6.61
N ALA A 94 -8.86 -2.16 7.28
CA ALA A 94 -8.55 -2.39 8.70
C ALA A 94 -9.80 -2.28 9.59
N ALA A 95 -10.72 -1.34 9.30
CA ALA A 95 -12.00 -1.24 10.01
C ALA A 95 -12.93 -2.42 9.73
N ARG A 96 -12.94 -2.91 8.48
CA ARG A 96 -13.69 -4.10 8.08
C ARG A 96 -13.19 -5.35 8.81
N GLU A 97 -11.87 -5.50 8.93
CA GLU A 97 -11.24 -6.62 9.63
C GLU A 97 -11.47 -6.54 11.15
N TYR A 98 -11.36 -5.34 11.74
CA TYR A 98 -11.63 -5.13 13.15
C TYR A 98 -13.06 -5.55 13.51
N LYS A 99 -14.04 -5.30 12.63
CA LYS A 99 -15.49 -5.53 12.82
C LYS A 99 -16.04 -4.76 14.02
N GLY A 100 -17.09 -3.97 13.80
CA GLY A 100 -17.78 -3.26 14.88
C GLY A 100 -17.72 -1.73 14.79
N ILE A 101 -17.03 -1.16 13.80
CA ILE A 101 -17.13 0.27 13.51
C ILE A 101 -18.35 0.50 12.62
N HIS A 102 -19.28 1.30 13.13
CA HIS A 102 -20.47 1.75 12.44
C HIS A 102 -20.38 3.24 12.14
N VAL A 103 -20.76 3.63 10.92
CA VAL A 103 -20.79 5.02 10.47
C VAL A 103 -22.23 5.38 10.14
N PRO A 104 -22.97 6.02 11.07
CA PRO A 104 -24.35 6.44 10.81
C PRO A 104 -24.39 7.60 9.82
N LEU A 105 -24.64 7.29 8.55
CA LEU A 105 -24.74 8.30 7.48
C LEU A 105 -25.89 9.29 7.71
N GLU A 106 -26.92 8.91 8.46
CA GLU A 106 -28.05 9.76 8.83
C GLU A 106 -27.64 10.96 9.70
N LYS A 107 -26.56 10.82 10.49
CA LYS A 107 -26.03 11.90 11.33
C LYS A 107 -25.00 12.76 10.61
N MET A 108 -24.72 12.48 9.34
CA MET A 108 -23.74 13.22 8.56
C MET A 108 -24.24 14.65 8.32
N ARG A 109 -23.42 15.64 8.67
CA ARG A 109 -23.67 17.05 8.34
C ARG A 109 -22.75 17.47 7.20
N LYS A 110 -23.36 17.89 6.10
CA LYS A 110 -22.66 18.52 4.98
C LYS A 110 -23.00 20.01 4.95
N VAL A 111 -21.98 20.86 5.00
CA VAL A 111 -22.10 22.31 4.84
C VAL A 111 -21.43 22.69 3.53
N ASP A 112 -22.20 23.26 2.62
CA ASP A 112 -21.72 23.69 1.31
C ASP A 112 -21.55 25.22 1.32
N THR A 113 -20.30 25.67 1.25
CA THR A 113 -19.92 27.09 1.23
C THR A 113 -19.55 27.48 -0.20
N GLU A 114 -19.48 28.78 -0.51
CA GLU A 114 -19.10 29.27 -1.85
C GLU A 114 -17.77 28.68 -2.35
N ASP A 115 -16.76 28.59 -1.46
CA ASP A 115 -15.40 28.15 -1.83
C ASP A 115 -15.05 26.70 -1.45
N SER A 116 -15.82 26.08 -0.55
CA SER A 116 -15.48 24.76 0.01
C SER A 116 -16.70 23.94 0.44
N VAL A 117 -16.51 22.63 0.50
CA VAL A 117 -17.46 21.68 1.07
C VAL A 117 -16.89 21.14 2.37
N GLU A 118 -17.60 21.33 3.46
CA GLU A 118 -17.28 20.75 4.77
C GLU A 118 -18.20 19.57 5.07
N VAL A 119 -17.62 18.46 5.50
CA VAL A 119 -18.34 17.26 5.92
C VAL A 119 -17.93 16.92 7.34
N THR A 120 -18.91 16.81 8.21
CA THR A 120 -18.79 16.31 9.58
C THR A 120 -19.51 14.98 9.69
N LEU A 121 -18.83 13.96 10.22
CA LEU A 121 -19.33 12.60 10.32
C LEU A 121 -18.93 11.99 11.67
N GLU A 122 -19.85 11.24 12.27
CA GLU A 122 -19.61 10.44 13.48
C GLU A 122 -19.33 8.99 13.08
N ALA A 123 -18.34 8.36 13.69
CA ALA A 123 -18.13 6.92 13.68
C ALA A 123 -18.23 6.40 15.11
N ILE A 124 -18.82 5.21 15.28
CA ILE A 124 -19.11 4.59 16.58
C ILE A 124 -18.52 3.19 16.57
N ASP A 125 -17.69 2.86 17.55
CA ASP A 125 -17.26 1.49 17.82
C ASP A 125 -18.27 0.78 18.72
N THR A 126 -19.03 -0.15 18.17
CA THR A 126 -20.04 -0.96 18.88
C THR A 126 -19.45 -1.91 19.92
N LYS A 127 -18.13 -2.15 19.93
CA LYS A 127 -17.47 -3.00 20.93
C LYS A 127 -17.14 -2.24 22.22
N THR A 128 -16.81 -0.96 22.09
CA THR A 128 -16.36 -0.10 23.19
C THR A 128 -17.34 1.02 23.50
N ASP A 129 -18.42 1.14 22.71
CA ASP A 129 -19.36 2.27 22.67
C ASP A 129 -18.67 3.64 22.56
N SER A 130 -17.44 3.68 22.03
CA SER A 130 -16.71 4.92 21.82
C SER A 130 -17.12 5.54 20.48
N SER A 131 -17.43 6.83 20.47
CA SER A 131 -17.63 7.58 19.24
C SER A 131 -16.54 8.61 18.98
N ARG A 132 -16.28 8.86 17.70
CA ARG A 132 -15.32 9.85 17.22
C ARG A 132 -15.92 10.61 16.06
N ILE A 133 -15.66 11.91 16.02
CA ILE A 133 -16.14 12.80 14.98
C ILE A 133 -14.99 13.11 14.05
N GLY A 134 -15.19 12.84 12.76
CA GLY A 134 -14.30 13.25 11.69
C GLY A 134 -14.86 14.47 10.97
N ILE A 135 -14.04 15.50 10.86
CA ILE A 135 -14.36 16.72 10.11
C ILE A 135 -13.35 16.83 8.97
N ALA A 136 -13.82 17.21 7.78
CA ALA A 136 -12.97 17.52 6.65
C ALA A 136 -13.58 18.64 5.80
N SER A 137 -12.73 19.55 5.34
CA SER A 137 -13.08 20.60 4.39
C SER A 137 -12.29 20.40 3.10
N GLN A 138 -12.96 20.51 1.96
CA GLN A 138 -12.36 20.42 0.63
C GLN A 138 -12.70 21.67 -0.17
N SER A 139 -11.70 22.31 -0.79
CA SER A 139 -11.96 23.43 -1.69
C SER A 139 -12.59 22.94 -2.99
N LYS A 140 -13.55 23.70 -3.51
CA LYS A 140 -14.17 23.44 -4.82
C LYS A 140 -13.21 23.68 -5.98
N LYS A 141 -12.17 24.49 -5.78
CA LYS A 141 -11.17 24.81 -6.80
C LYS A 141 -9.93 23.94 -6.58
N MET A 142 -9.53 23.21 -7.62
CA MET A 142 -8.28 22.46 -7.64
C MET A 142 -7.26 23.12 -8.58
N LYS A 143 -5.98 23.07 -8.20
CA LYS A 143 -4.87 23.47 -9.06
C LYS A 143 -4.32 22.24 -9.79
N LEU A 144 -4.35 22.27 -11.12
CA LEU A 144 -3.71 21.26 -11.96
C LEU A 144 -2.19 21.44 -11.94
N HIS A 145 -1.46 20.40 -12.34
CA HIS A 145 -0.01 20.46 -12.49
C HIS A 145 0.43 21.52 -13.53
N SER A 146 -0.43 21.82 -14.50
CA SER A 146 -0.27 22.90 -15.47
C SER A 146 -0.41 24.31 -14.89
N GLY A 147 -0.73 24.44 -13.59
CA GLY A 147 -0.99 25.73 -12.93
C GLY A 147 -2.41 26.26 -13.14
N GLN A 148 -3.21 25.61 -13.99
CA GLN A 148 -4.60 25.99 -14.24
C GLN A 148 -5.48 25.66 -13.02
N VAL A 149 -6.35 26.60 -12.65
CA VAL A 149 -7.38 26.40 -11.63
C VAL A 149 -8.64 25.90 -12.31
N MET A 150 -9.20 24.79 -11.81
CA MET A 150 -10.41 24.18 -12.33
C MET A 150 -11.32 23.78 -11.18
N ASP A 151 -12.62 23.69 -11.42
CA ASP A 151 -13.56 23.14 -10.45
C ASP A 151 -13.32 21.63 -10.28
N ASP A 152 -13.34 21.17 -9.03
CA ASP A 152 -13.16 19.77 -8.66
C ASP A 152 -14.53 19.07 -8.62
N PRO A 153 -14.86 18.24 -9.62
CA PRO A 153 -16.15 17.55 -9.68
C PRO A 153 -16.32 16.52 -8.56
N PHE A 154 -15.23 16.09 -7.91
CA PHE A 154 -15.24 15.09 -6.84
C PHE A 154 -15.06 15.72 -5.46
N CYS A 155 -15.16 17.05 -5.33
CA CYS A 155 -14.94 17.78 -4.08
C CYS A 155 -15.77 17.22 -2.90
N ALA A 156 -17.07 17.00 -3.08
CA ALA A 156 -17.94 16.47 -2.03
C ALA A 156 -17.57 15.03 -1.64
N ALA A 157 -17.22 14.18 -2.60
CA ALA A 157 -16.82 12.80 -2.35
C ALA A 157 -15.47 12.73 -1.62
N LYS A 158 -14.50 13.58 -2.00
CA LYS A 158 -13.22 13.73 -1.30
C LYS A 158 -13.41 14.20 0.14
N ALA A 159 -14.26 15.21 0.37
CA ALA A 159 -14.57 15.69 1.71
C ALA A 159 -15.19 14.59 2.58
N MET A 160 -16.14 13.84 2.04
CA MET A 160 -16.77 12.71 2.72
C MET A 160 -15.75 11.60 3.07
N ALA A 161 -14.93 11.18 2.10
CA ALA A 161 -13.92 10.16 2.31
C ALA A 161 -12.89 10.56 3.37
N LYS A 162 -12.45 11.83 3.36
CA LYS A 162 -11.55 12.38 4.40
C LYS A 162 -12.22 12.41 5.77
N ALA A 163 -13.47 12.85 5.86
CA ALA A 163 -14.23 12.87 7.11
C ALA A 163 -14.37 11.44 7.68
N GLN A 164 -14.69 10.45 6.84
CA GLN A 164 -14.75 9.04 7.23
C GLN A 164 -13.40 8.53 7.75
N ARG A 165 -12.30 8.77 7.02
CA ARG A 165 -10.94 8.40 7.45
C ARG A 165 -10.63 8.98 8.84
N ASN A 166 -10.93 10.26 9.03
CA ASN A 166 -10.64 10.98 10.27
C ASN A 166 -11.51 10.49 11.44
N ALA A 167 -12.74 10.03 11.18
CA ALA A 167 -13.62 9.45 12.19
C ALA A 167 -13.23 8.00 12.57
N ILE A 168 -12.91 7.17 11.56
CA ILE A 168 -12.65 5.73 11.74
C ILE A 168 -11.26 5.47 12.33
N ARG A 169 -10.21 6.14 11.81
CA ARG A 169 -8.82 5.91 12.21
C ARG A 169 -8.58 5.94 13.73
N PRO A 170 -9.10 6.92 14.50
CA PRO A 170 -8.89 6.96 15.95
C PRO A 170 -9.66 5.89 16.75
N LEU A 171 -10.63 5.21 16.14
CA LEU A 171 -11.34 4.08 16.76
C LEU A 171 -10.56 2.77 16.63
N LEU A 172 -9.64 2.68 15.67
CA LEU A 172 -8.84 1.48 15.46
C LEU A 172 -7.76 1.36 16.54
N PRO A 173 -7.64 0.20 17.22
CA PRO A 173 -6.57 -0.03 18.18
C PRO A 173 -5.19 0.12 17.53
N VAL A 174 -4.28 0.84 18.20
CA VAL A 174 -2.93 1.09 17.67
C VAL A 174 -2.14 -0.22 17.43
N THR A 175 -2.38 -1.24 18.25
CA THR A 175 -1.80 -2.57 18.09
C THR A 175 -2.24 -3.23 16.79
N LEU A 176 -3.53 -3.13 16.46
CA LEU A 176 -4.08 -3.61 15.19
C LEU A 176 -3.47 -2.84 14.03
N ILE A 177 -3.44 -1.50 14.08
CA ILE A 177 -2.84 -0.67 13.02
C ILE A 177 -1.40 -1.08 12.75
N LYS A 178 -0.59 -1.31 13.80
CA LYS A 178 0.82 -1.74 13.65
C LYS A 178 0.93 -3.11 12.99
N ALA A 179 0.18 -4.10 13.46
CA ALA A 179 0.17 -5.44 12.88
C ALA A 179 -0.28 -5.43 11.42
N TRP A 180 -1.29 -4.62 11.11
CA TRP A 180 -1.86 -4.47 9.77
C TRP A 180 -0.89 -3.78 8.81
N ILE A 181 -0.19 -2.75 9.29
CA ILE A 181 0.90 -2.12 8.54
C ILE A 181 2.01 -3.14 8.27
N GLU A 182 2.41 -3.94 9.26
CA GLU A 182 3.49 -4.91 9.12
C GLU A 182 3.16 -6.02 8.13
N SER A 183 1.93 -6.54 8.15
CA SER A 183 1.49 -7.53 7.16
C SER A 183 1.50 -6.95 5.75
N HIS A 184 0.92 -5.76 5.54
CA HIS A 184 0.77 -5.17 4.20
C HIS A 184 2.04 -4.47 3.68
N ARG A 185 3.04 -4.20 4.52
CA ARG A 185 4.33 -3.62 4.10
C ARG A 185 5.18 -4.59 3.26
N ASN A 186 4.98 -5.90 3.44
CA ASN A 186 5.71 -6.94 2.72
C ASN A 186 4.99 -7.40 1.43
N HIS A 187 3.74 -6.99 1.23
CA HIS A 187 2.91 -7.41 0.10
C HIS A 187 3.00 -6.50 -1.13
N GLY A 188 4.24 -6.15 -1.53
CA GLY A 188 4.54 -5.94 -2.96
C GLY A 188 4.50 -7.24 -3.77
N SER A 189 4.23 -8.37 -3.12
CA SER A 189 3.90 -9.66 -3.71
C SER A 189 2.54 -10.06 -3.18
N VAL A 190 1.55 -10.07 -4.08
CA VAL A 190 0.18 -10.53 -3.85
C VAL A 190 0.22 -11.87 -3.10
N PRO A 191 -0.29 -11.96 -1.86
CA PRO A 191 -0.60 -13.25 -1.29
C PRO A 191 -1.87 -13.74 -1.98
N VAL A 192 -1.74 -14.76 -2.84
CA VAL A 192 -2.88 -15.58 -3.22
C VAL A 192 -3.42 -16.18 -1.92
N LEU A 193 -4.57 -15.70 -1.46
CA LEU A 193 -5.26 -16.28 -0.32
C LEU A 193 -5.55 -17.76 -0.64
N PRO A 194 -5.21 -18.71 0.26
CA PRO A 194 -5.69 -20.07 0.13
C PRO A 194 -7.22 -20.03 0.04
N THR A 195 -7.77 -20.56 -1.06
CA THR A 195 -9.19 -20.79 -1.19
C THR A 195 -9.55 -21.91 -0.21
N GLU A 196 -9.81 -21.57 1.05
CA GLU A 196 -10.46 -22.51 1.95
C GLU A 196 -11.88 -22.74 1.45
N HIS A 197 -12.18 -24.02 1.23
CA HIS A 197 -13.46 -24.52 0.77
C HIS A 197 -14.61 -24.00 1.64
N ILE A 198 -15.35 -23.02 1.12
CA ILE A 198 -16.71 -22.77 1.59
C ILE A 198 -17.54 -23.96 1.10
N ALA A 199 -17.82 -24.87 2.02
CA ALA A 199 -18.80 -25.94 1.82
C ALA A 199 -20.15 -25.29 1.46
N PRO A 200 -20.81 -25.73 0.37
CA PRO A 200 -22.12 -25.18 0.04
C PRO A 200 -23.15 -25.59 1.10
N LEU A 201 -23.83 -24.57 1.66
CA LEU A 201 -25.02 -24.75 2.49
C LEU A 201 -26.04 -25.60 1.73
N LYS A 202 -26.46 -26.70 2.36
CA LYS A 202 -27.58 -27.54 1.92
C LYS A 202 -28.85 -26.69 1.82
N ALA A 203 -29.32 -26.47 0.61
CA ALA A 203 -30.70 -26.06 0.35
C ALA A 203 -31.61 -27.27 0.63
N ALA A 204 -32.51 -27.12 1.59
CA ALA A 204 -33.62 -28.03 1.80
C ALA A 204 -34.76 -27.63 0.85
N ASN A 205 -35.05 -28.44 -0.17
CA ASN A 205 -36.42 -28.63 -0.64
C ASN A 205 -36.56 -29.87 -1.56
N GLN A 206 -37.35 -30.82 -1.06
CA GLN A 206 -38.36 -31.64 -1.75
C GLN A 206 -37.98 -32.43 -3.03
N GLU A 207 -37.90 -33.75 -2.86
CA GLU A 207 -38.19 -34.82 -3.87
C GLU A 207 -39.67 -34.76 -4.36
N PRO A 208 -40.12 -35.48 -5.42
CA PRO A 208 -39.54 -36.72 -6.01
C PRO A 208 -39.63 -36.92 -7.55
N LYS A 209 -38.75 -37.79 -8.11
CA LYS A 209 -39.07 -39.04 -8.85
C LYS A 209 -37.96 -39.54 -9.81
N ALA A 210 -37.44 -40.73 -9.47
CA ALA A 210 -37.09 -41.92 -10.28
C ALA A 210 -36.17 -41.87 -11.54
N ILE A 211 -34.92 -42.39 -11.40
CA ILE A 211 -34.24 -43.58 -12.03
C ILE A 211 -34.29 -43.75 -13.58
N PRO A 212 -33.25 -44.28 -14.32
CA PRO A 212 -31.99 -44.96 -13.91
C PRO A 212 -30.66 -44.47 -14.53
N THR A 213 -29.59 -45.01 -13.93
CA THR A 213 -28.15 -45.02 -14.30
C THR A 213 -27.85 -45.62 -15.68
N PRO A 214 -26.67 -45.35 -16.26
CA PRO A 214 -25.67 -46.42 -16.24
C PRO A 214 -24.23 -45.99 -15.89
N VAL A 215 -23.55 -46.99 -15.36
CA VAL A 215 -22.20 -47.11 -14.81
C VAL A 215 -21.11 -46.76 -15.84
N GLN A 216 -20.09 -45.98 -15.43
CA GLN A 216 -18.73 -46.19 -15.93
C GLN A 216 -17.68 -45.88 -14.85
N LYS A 217 -16.95 -46.93 -14.46
CA LYS A 217 -15.74 -46.92 -13.63
C LYS A 217 -14.58 -46.34 -14.44
N PHE A 218 -13.81 -45.43 -13.86
CA PHE A 218 -12.39 -45.28 -14.20
C PHE A 218 -11.54 -45.22 -12.94
N ALA A 219 -10.52 -46.07 -12.94
CA ALA A 219 -9.58 -46.30 -11.86
C ALA A 219 -8.60 -45.14 -11.70
N ALA A 220 -8.14 -44.95 -10.46
CA ALA A 220 -7.09 -44.02 -10.10
C ALA A 220 -5.72 -44.52 -10.58
N THR A 221 -4.95 -43.64 -11.22
CA THR A 221 -3.53 -43.85 -11.57
C THR A 221 -2.67 -42.85 -10.77
N PRO A 222 -1.52 -43.26 -10.21
CA PRO A 222 -0.64 -42.36 -9.44
C PRO A 222 -0.02 -41.27 -10.33
N GLN A 223 0.01 -40.04 -9.83
CA GLN A 223 0.65 -38.89 -10.47
C GLN A 223 2.18 -39.09 -10.58
N GLN A 224 2.69 -39.11 -11.82
CA GLN A 224 4.09 -38.80 -12.12
C GLN A 224 4.27 -37.27 -12.28
N PRO A 225 5.45 -36.73 -11.95
CA PRO A 225 5.73 -35.30 -12.14
C PRO A 225 5.74 -34.95 -13.63
N SER A 226 4.87 -34.03 -14.03
CA SER A 226 4.75 -33.54 -15.41
C SER A 226 6.06 -32.89 -15.87
N LYS A 227 6.66 -33.46 -16.93
CA LYS A 227 7.69 -32.78 -17.73
C LYS A 227 7.06 -31.55 -18.41
N PRO A 228 7.69 -30.36 -18.38
CA PRO A 228 7.19 -29.22 -19.14
C PRO A 228 7.39 -29.46 -20.64
N THR A 229 6.35 -29.08 -21.38
CA THR A 229 6.20 -29.11 -22.82
C THR A 229 7.41 -28.58 -23.58
N SER A 230 7.86 -29.37 -24.55
CA SER A 230 8.78 -28.97 -25.60
C SER A 230 8.09 -27.88 -26.44
N ASN A 231 8.64 -26.65 -26.41
CA ASN A 231 8.31 -25.63 -27.40
C ASN A 231 9.17 -25.89 -28.64
N GLY A 232 8.52 -26.23 -29.74
CA GLY A 232 9.15 -26.31 -31.06
C GLY A 232 9.63 -24.93 -31.52
N GLY A 233 10.72 -24.93 -32.30
CA GLY A 233 11.07 -23.88 -33.26
C GLY A 233 11.56 -22.52 -32.76
N TYR A 234 11.41 -22.16 -31.48
CA TYR A 234 11.83 -20.85 -30.97
C TYR A 234 13.11 -20.93 -30.15
N GLN A 235 14.05 -20.02 -30.46
CA GLN A 235 15.28 -19.79 -29.73
C GLN A 235 14.98 -19.71 -28.22
N TRP A 236 15.57 -20.62 -27.44
CA TRP A 236 15.28 -20.72 -26.02
C TRP A 236 15.67 -19.42 -25.30
N ALA A 237 14.75 -18.88 -24.49
CA ALA A 237 15.00 -17.74 -23.62
C ALA A 237 14.43 -18.03 -22.22
N PRO A 238 15.13 -17.62 -21.15
CA PRO A 238 14.68 -17.86 -19.79
C PRO A 238 13.45 -17.01 -19.47
N SER A 239 12.47 -17.61 -18.78
CA SER A 239 11.33 -16.86 -18.25
C SER A 239 11.73 -15.96 -17.08
N ASP A 240 10.91 -14.96 -16.75
CA ASP A 240 11.14 -14.08 -15.60
C ASP A 240 11.30 -14.87 -14.28
N GLY A 241 10.58 -15.98 -14.14
CA GLY A 241 10.73 -16.89 -12.99
C GLY A 241 12.10 -17.56 -12.95
N GLN A 242 12.64 -17.95 -14.12
CA GLN A 242 13.96 -18.54 -14.24
C GLN A 242 15.08 -17.53 -13.94
N VAL A 243 14.93 -16.28 -14.36
CA VAL A 243 15.86 -15.18 -14.04
C VAL A 243 15.82 -14.88 -12.53
N LYS A 244 14.63 -14.76 -11.93
CA LYS A 244 14.49 -14.58 -10.47
C LYS A 244 15.11 -15.72 -9.68
N ARG A 245 15.02 -16.96 -10.17
CA ARG A 245 15.65 -18.12 -9.55
C ARG A 245 17.17 -18.02 -9.49
N ILE A 246 17.84 -17.50 -10.53
CA ILE A 246 19.30 -17.29 -10.51
C ILE A 246 19.69 -16.36 -9.36
N PHE A 247 19.01 -15.22 -9.24
CA PHE A 247 19.29 -14.25 -8.16
C PHE A 247 18.91 -14.79 -6.78
N GLY A 248 17.83 -15.56 -6.68
CA GLY A 248 17.43 -16.22 -5.44
C GLY A 248 18.45 -17.26 -4.97
N LEU A 249 18.97 -18.09 -5.88
CA LEU A 249 20.03 -19.06 -5.58
C LEU A 249 21.31 -18.35 -5.17
N ALA A 250 21.71 -17.31 -5.90
CA ALA A 250 22.93 -16.58 -5.57
C ALA A 250 22.85 -15.87 -4.21
N HIS A 251 21.69 -15.31 -3.86
CA HIS A 251 21.45 -14.75 -2.54
C HIS A 251 21.49 -15.85 -1.46
N GLY A 252 20.88 -17.02 -1.71
CA GLY A 252 20.90 -18.16 -0.79
C GLY A 252 22.30 -18.72 -0.51
N HIS A 253 23.23 -18.60 -1.48
CA HIS A 253 24.60 -19.07 -1.37
C HIS A 253 25.64 -17.96 -1.11
N ASN A 254 25.22 -16.77 -0.67
CA ASN A 254 26.10 -15.62 -0.38
C ASN A 254 27.03 -15.21 -1.54
N VAL A 255 26.58 -15.37 -2.79
CA VAL A 255 27.34 -14.96 -3.98
C VAL A 255 27.07 -13.47 -4.27
N SER A 256 28.12 -12.65 -4.29
CA SER A 256 28.00 -11.22 -4.58
C SER A 256 27.51 -10.95 -6.01
N ARG A 257 26.83 -9.81 -6.22
CA ARG A 257 26.26 -9.45 -7.55
C ARG A 257 27.32 -9.38 -8.66
N ASP A 258 28.53 -8.97 -8.32
CA ASP A 258 29.64 -8.90 -9.28
C ASP A 258 30.13 -10.30 -9.67
N LYS A 259 30.20 -11.21 -8.69
CA LYS A 259 30.55 -12.62 -8.94
C LYS A 259 29.47 -13.34 -9.75
N ILE A 260 28.19 -12.99 -9.58
CA ILE A 260 27.10 -13.51 -10.44
C ILE A 260 27.30 -13.04 -11.89
N ARG A 261 27.58 -11.76 -12.11
CA ARG A 261 27.80 -11.22 -13.46
C ARG A 261 29.01 -11.88 -14.14
N GLU A 262 30.08 -12.10 -13.39
CA GLU A 262 31.25 -12.84 -13.85
C GLU A 262 30.89 -14.29 -14.25
N LEU A 263 30.16 -15.02 -13.41
CA LEU A 263 29.71 -16.38 -13.71
C LEU A 263 28.79 -16.45 -14.94
N ILE A 264 27.88 -15.49 -15.11
CA ILE A 264 27.01 -15.41 -16.30
C ILE A 264 27.87 -15.15 -17.54
N LYS A 265 28.85 -14.25 -17.46
CA LYS A 265 29.75 -13.95 -18.58
C LYS A 265 30.61 -15.15 -18.95
N THR A 266 31.16 -15.87 -17.97
CA THR A 266 32.01 -17.05 -18.19
C THR A 266 31.23 -18.23 -18.76
N ILE A 267 30.06 -18.56 -18.21
CA ILE A 267 29.31 -19.77 -18.60
C ILE A 267 28.40 -19.50 -19.80
N CYS A 268 27.75 -18.35 -19.84
CA CYS A 268 26.72 -18.05 -20.84
C CYS A 268 27.25 -17.19 -21.99
N GLY A 269 28.32 -16.42 -21.79
CA GLY A 269 28.87 -15.48 -22.78
C GLY A 269 28.03 -14.20 -22.93
N VAL A 270 27.15 -13.91 -21.98
CA VAL A 270 26.24 -12.76 -21.98
C VAL A 270 26.34 -12.01 -20.66
N GLU A 271 26.03 -10.71 -20.65
CA GLU A 271 26.06 -9.90 -19.42
C GLU A 271 24.71 -9.89 -18.70
N ASP A 272 23.63 -10.19 -19.43
CA ASP A 272 22.25 -10.19 -18.93
C ASP A 272 21.70 -11.62 -18.85
N PRO A 273 21.26 -12.10 -17.66
CA PRO A 273 20.66 -13.42 -17.49
C PRO A 273 19.36 -13.61 -18.28
N ALA A 274 18.67 -12.55 -18.70
CA ALA A 274 17.49 -12.66 -19.56
C ALA A 274 17.84 -13.07 -21.00
N ARG A 275 19.12 -12.95 -21.40
CA ARG A 275 19.59 -13.22 -22.76
C ARG A 275 20.29 -14.58 -22.91
N ILE A 276 20.15 -15.47 -21.94
CA ILE A 276 20.75 -16.80 -22.02
C ILE A 276 20.02 -17.57 -23.14
N ALA A 277 20.71 -17.87 -24.23
CA ALA A 277 20.09 -18.48 -25.42
C ALA A 277 19.97 -20.01 -25.36
N SER A 278 20.49 -20.66 -24.30
CA SER A 278 20.47 -22.11 -24.16
C SER A 278 20.09 -22.56 -22.76
N ARG A 279 19.16 -23.52 -22.69
CA ARG A 279 18.75 -24.17 -21.45
C ARG A 279 19.91 -24.86 -20.74
N THR A 280 20.82 -25.48 -21.48
CA THR A 280 21.98 -26.17 -20.90
C THR A 280 22.92 -25.21 -20.19
N LYS A 281 23.11 -24.01 -20.75
CA LYS A 281 23.92 -22.94 -20.14
C LYS A 281 23.26 -22.40 -18.86
N TYR A 282 21.93 -22.26 -18.87
CA TYR A 282 21.17 -21.85 -17.69
C TYR A 282 21.25 -22.88 -16.55
N GLU A 283 21.09 -24.16 -16.85
CA GLU A 283 21.19 -25.23 -15.86
C GLU A 283 22.62 -25.36 -15.32
N ALA A 284 23.64 -25.22 -16.17
CA ALA A 284 25.04 -25.17 -15.75
C ALA A 284 25.33 -23.99 -14.80
N LEU A 285 24.82 -22.79 -15.12
CA LEU A 285 24.93 -21.61 -14.25
C LEU A 285 24.28 -21.85 -12.89
N CYS A 286 23.07 -22.41 -12.86
CA CYS A 286 22.37 -22.73 -11.62
C CYS A 286 23.15 -23.74 -10.78
N ASN A 287 23.73 -24.77 -11.42
CA ASN A 287 24.54 -25.76 -10.73
C ASN A 287 25.82 -25.15 -10.15
N CYS A 288 26.54 -24.31 -10.90
CA CYS A 288 27.75 -23.63 -10.39
C CYS A 288 27.47 -22.74 -9.17
N ILE A 289 26.30 -22.09 -9.13
CA ILE A 289 25.89 -21.28 -7.98
C ILE A 289 25.64 -22.17 -6.74
N VAL A 290 25.05 -23.36 -6.93
CA VAL A 290 24.74 -24.29 -5.84
C VAL A 290 25.99 -25.02 -5.34
N THR A 291 26.88 -25.44 -6.24
CA THR A 291 28.09 -26.22 -5.89
C THR A 291 29.29 -25.35 -5.53
N GLY A 292 29.23 -24.04 -5.79
CA GLY A 292 30.31 -23.09 -5.50
C GLY A 292 31.59 -23.32 -6.32
N THR A 293 31.54 -24.21 -7.31
CA THR A 293 32.67 -24.62 -8.14
C THR A 293 32.51 -24.00 -9.53
N PRO A 294 33.41 -23.10 -9.96
CA PRO A 294 33.46 -22.68 -11.35
C PRO A 294 34.02 -23.83 -12.19
N PHE A 295 33.35 -24.16 -13.29
CA PHE A 295 33.93 -24.94 -14.38
C PHE A 295 34.98 -24.11 -15.12
#